data_AF-A0A6A4ZQP0-F1
#
_entry.id   AF-A0A6A4ZQP0-F1
#
_cell.length_a   1.000
_cell.length_b   1.000
_cell.length_c   1.000
_cell.angle_alpha   90.00
_cell.angle_beta   90.00
_cell.angle_gamma   90.00
#
_symmetry.space_group_name_H-M   'P 1'
#
loop_
_entity.id
_entity.type
_entity.pdbx_description
1 polymer ?
#
loop_
_entity_poly.entity_id
_entity_poly.type
_entity_poly.pdbx_seq_one_letter_code
_entity_poly.pdbx_strand_id
1 'polypeptide(L)'
;MAYALVTVTSATLFVDAQALTPDVLAHFGSHIEAYAASVPKDTASILVDPAQCNVAVFSAIPPALRKEAPSIVLRHKAIKNPVEIQGMKSAHIRDGAAQVRFFHWLQEAVTSGQAITEVSADKKQQQFRRQM
;
A
#
# COMPACT_ATOMS: atom_id res chain seq x y z
N MET A 1 -4.49 -0.41 9.80
CA MET A 1 -3.32 -1.32 9.80
C MET A 1 -3.82 -2.74 9.57
N ALA A 2 -3.07 -3.57 8.87
CA ALA A 2 -3.50 -4.93 8.55
C ALA A 2 -2.34 -5.92 8.52
N TYR A 3 -2.62 -7.19 8.81
CA TYR A 3 -1.71 -8.32 8.61
C TYR A 3 -2.42 -9.41 7.80
N ALA A 4 -1.64 -10.22 7.08
CA ALA A 4 -2.12 -11.42 6.45
C ALA A 4 -1.32 -12.62 6.96
N LEU A 5 -2.03 -13.64 7.45
CA LEU A 5 -1.46 -14.95 7.70
C LEU A 5 -1.87 -15.86 6.55
N VAL A 6 -0.87 -16.41 5.86
CA VAL A 6 -1.10 -17.33 4.73
C VAL A 6 -0.50 -18.67 5.09
N THR A 7 -1.35 -19.69 5.12
CA THR A 7 -0.97 -21.08 5.27
C THR A 7 -1.05 -21.79 3.91
N VAL A 8 -0.77 -23.09 3.88
CA VAL A 8 -0.93 -23.88 2.65
C VAL A 8 -2.39 -24.02 2.24
N THR A 9 -3.33 -23.93 3.19
CA THR A 9 -4.75 -24.25 2.98
C THR A 9 -5.68 -23.05 3.18
N SER A 10 -5.20 -21.98 3.80
CA SER A 10 -6.02 -20.81 4.14
C SER A 10 -5.23 -19.50 4.09
N ALA A 11 -5.95 -18.40 3.93
CA ALA A 11 -5.44 -17.06 4.14
C ALA A 11 -6.41 -16.31 5.07
N THR A 12 -5.87 -15.64 6.08
CA THR A 12 -6.63 -14.82 7.03
C THR A 12 -6.10 -13.40 7.01
N LEU A 13 -6.99 -12.43 6.83
CA LEU A 13 -6.73 -11.00 6.85
C LEU A 13 -7.14 -10.42 8.20
N PHE A 14 -6.16 -9.96 8.97
CA PHE A 14 -6.37 -9.26 10.23
C PHE A 14 -6.44 -7.77 9.99
N VAL A 15 -7.62 -7.16 10.15
CA VAL A 15 -7.84 -5.73 9.90
C VAL A 15 -9.01 -5.22 10.74
N ASP A 16 -9.07 -3.91 10.93
CA ASP A 16 -10.26 -3.28 11.52
C ASP A 16 -11.43 -3.34 10.51
N ALA A 17 -12.45 -4.13 10.85
CA ALA A 17 -13.63 -4.32 10.00
C ALA A 17 -14.41 -3.01 9.77
N GLN A 18 -14.31 -2.02 10.68
CA GLN A 18 -14.97 -0.72 10.50
C GLN A 18 -14.36 0.10 9.36
N ALA A 19 -13.13 -0.19 8.97
CA ALA A 19 -12.45 0.46 7.85
C ALA A 19 -12.82 -0.14 6.49
N LEU A 20 -13.65 -1.20 6.45
CA LEU A 20 -13.97 -1.95 5.23
C LEU A 20 -15.35 -1.58 4.68
N THR A 21 -15.47 -1.56 3.36
CA THR A 21 -16.76 -1.40 2.69
C THR A 21 -17.53 -2.74 2.67
N PRO A 22 -18.86 -2.71 2.50
CA PRO A 22 -19.67 -3.94 2.37
C PRO A 22 -19.18 -4.87 1.26
N ASP A 23 -18.72 -4.31 0.13
CA ASP A 23 -18.20 -5.10 -0.99
C ASP A 23 -16.92 -5.86 -0.63
N VAL A 24 -16.04 -5.25 0.15
CA VAL A 24 -14.80 -5.89 0.63
C VAL A 24 -15.14 -6.99 1.64
N LEU A 25 -16.07 -6.73 2.55
CA LEU A 25 -16.57 -7.74 3.49
C LEU A 25 -17.18 -8.94 2.75
N ALA A 26 -17.97 -8.69 1.70
CA ALA A 26 -18.56 -9.74 0.87
C ALA A 26 -17.50 -10.53 0.09
N HIS A 27 -16.45 -9.87 -0.39
CA HIS A 27 -15.36 -10.51 -1.13
C HIS A 27 -14.53 -11.47 -0.28
N PHE A 28 -14.13 -11.04 0.92
CA PHE A 28 -13.27 -11.84 1.80
C PHE A 28 -14.05 -12.75 2.78
N GLY A 29 -15.32 -12.44 3.06
CA GLY A 29 -16.19 -13.28 3.89
C GLY A 29 -15.59 -13.60 5.27
N SER A 30 -15.57 -14.90 5.61
CA SER A 30 -15.06 -15.41 6.89
C SER A 30 -13.53 -15.37 7.04
N HIS A 31 -12.80 -14.89 6.03
CA HIS A 31 -11.34 -14.77 6.09
C HIS A 31 -10.88 -13.45 6.74
N ILE A 32 -11.80 -12.60 7.17
CA ILE A 32 -11.48 -11.38 7.92
C ILE A 32 -11.58 -11.67 9.41
N GLU A 33 -10.51 -11.38 10.13
CA GLU A 33 -10.49 -11.40 11.58
C GLU A 33 -10.17 -10.00 12.12
N ALA A 34 -10.68 -9.73 13.32
CA ALA A 34 -10.34 -8.52 14.04
C ALA A 34 -8.83 -8.47 14.24
N TYR A 35 -8.27 -7.26 14.18
CA TYR A 35 -6.85 -7.04 14.37
C TYR A 35 -6.39 -7.56 15.74
N ALA A 36 -5.76 -8.75 15.76
CA ALA A 36 -5.25 -9.41 16.94
C ALA A 36 -3.77 -9.75 16.73
N ALA A 37 -2.95 -9.49 17.74
CA ALA A 37 -1.51 -9.80 17.71
C ALA A 37 -1.20 -11.28 17.95
N SER A 38 -2.21 -12.16 17.95
CA SER A 38 -2.04 -13.57 18.26
C SER A 38 -1.57 -14.35 17.03
N VAL A 39 -0.30 -14.73 17.04
CA VAL A 39 0.27 -15.68 16.10
C VAL A 39 -0.22 -17.09 16.48
N PRO A 40 -0.64 -17.94 15.51
CA PRO A 40 -0.92 -19.34 15.79
C PRO A 40 0.26 -20.00 16.50
N LYS A 41 -0.01 -20.71 17.59
CA LYS A 41 1.00 -21.46 18.37
C LYS A 41 1.29 -22.84 17.77
N ASP A 42 1.03 -22.99 16.48
CA ASP A 42 1.17 -24.27 15.79
C ASP A 42 2.65 -24.67 15.70
N THR A 43 2.95 -25.95 15.54
CA THR A 43 4.34 -26.45 15.48
C THR A 43 5.03 -26.19 14.13
N ALA A 44 4.36 -25.54 13.19
CA ALA A 44 4.88 -25.27 11.86
C ALA A 44 5.87 -24.09 11.86
N SER A 45 6.88 -24.16 10.98
CA SER A 45 7.77 -23.02 10.77
C SER A 45 7.05 -21.87 10.07
N ILE A 46 7.19 -20.66 10.58
CA ILE A 46 6.59 -19.44 10.05
C ILE A 46 7.68 -18.61 9.38
N LEU A 47 7.48 -18.27 8.10
CA LEU A 47 8.32 -17.32 7.38
C LEU A 47 8.01 -15.89 7.86
N VAL A 48 9.03 -15.17 8.29
CA VAL A 48 8.92 -13.79 8.77
C VAL A 48 10.00 -12.95 8.11
N ASP A 49 9.59 -11.80 7.56
CA ASP A 49 10.53 -10.81 7.04
C ASP A 49 10.92 -9.85 8.17
N PRO A 50 12.17 -9.89 8.69
CA PRO A 50 12.59 -9.03 9.80
C PRO A 50 12.61 -7.54 9.43
N ALA A 51 12.64 -7.18 8.15
CA ALA A 51 12.61 -5.79 7.69
C ALA A 51 11.18 -5.22 7.62
N GLN A 52 10.15 -6.08 7.59
CA GLN A 52 8.75 -5.66 7.43
C GLN A 52 7.85 -6.05 8.61
N CYS A 53 8.26 -7.03 9.41
CA CYS A 53 7.52 -7.48 10.57
C CYS A 53 7.83 -6.59 11.78
N ASN A 54 6.80 -6.16 12.50
CA ASN A 54 7.00 -5.44 13.75
C ASN A 54 7.54 -6.37 14.86
N VAL A 55 8.15 -5.77 15.89
CA VAL A 55 8.77 -6.50 16.99
C VAL A 55 7.78 -7.34 17.79
N ALA A 56 6.52 -6.90 17.94
CA ALA A 56 5.52 -7.61 18.74
C ALA A 56 5.13 -8.95 18.10
N VAL A 57 4.82 -8.96 16.80
CA VAL A 57 4.48 -10.17 16.03
C VAL A 57 5.72 -11.05 15.88
N PHE A 58 6.87 -10.45 15.58
CA PHE A 58 8.14 -11.16 15.48
C PHE A 58 8.45 -11.93 16.77
N SER A 59 8.40 -11.24 17.92
CA SER A 59 8.71 -11.82 19.24
C SER A 59 7.65 -12.82 19.72
N ALA A 60 6.40 -12.71 19.27
CA ALA A 60 5.36 -13.68 19.59
C ALA A 60 5.61 -15.06 18.94
N ILE A 61 6.38 -15.11 17.85
CA ILE A 61 6.78 -16.36 17.19
C ILE A 61 8.00 -16.94 17.92
N PRO A 62 7.94 -18.18 18.44
CA PRO A 62 9.11 -18.82 19.06
C PRO A 62 10.31 -18.88 18.10
N PRO A 63 11.55 -18.59 18.56
CA PRO A 63 12.73 -18.61 17.70
C PRO A 63 12.93 -19.92 16.93
N ALA A 64 12.59 -21.06 17.54
CA ALA A 64 12.69 -22.38 16.92
C ALA A 64 11.73 -22.58 15.73
N LEU A 65 10.64 -21.81 15.66
CA LEU A 65 9.65 -21.86 14.59
C LEU A 65 9.82 -20.71 13.59
N ARG A 66 10.73 -19.77 13.84
CA ARG A 66 10.89 -18.59 13.01
C ARG A 66 11.88 -18.85 11.88
N LYS A 67 11.43 -18.72 10.64
CA LYS A 67 12.29 -18.68 9.45
C LYS A 67 12.39 -17.25 8.99
N GLU A 68 13.56 -16.65 9.17
CA GLU A 68 13.80 -15.25 8.83
C GLU A 68 14.31 -15.14 7.40
N ALA A 69 13.51 -14.55 6.50
CA ALA A 69 13.90 -14.26 5.12
C ALA A 69 12.94 -13.23 4.51
N PRO A 70 13.36 -12.53 3.42
CA PRO A 70 12.50 -11.58 2.74
C PRO A 70 11.17 -12.19 2.30
N SER A 71 10.08 -11.41 2.38
CA SER A 71 8.76 -11.88 1.95
C SER A 71 8.77 -12.32 0.47
N ILE A 72 8.22 -13.49 0.18
CA ILE A 72 8.08 -13.98 -1.21
C ILE A 72 7.29 -12.99 -2.07
N VAL A 73 6.32 -12.29 -1.47
CA VAL A 73 5.47 -11.31 -2.14
C VAL A 73 6.30 -10.15 -2.66
N LEU A 74 7.42 -9.80 -2.01
CA LEU A 74 8.33 -8.75 -2.47
C LEU A 74 8.84 -9.02 -3.88
N ARG A 75 9.30 -10.25 -4.14
CA ARG A 75 9.80 -10.66 -5.45
C ARG A 75 8.68 -10.71 -6.49
N HIS A 76 7.53 -11.28 -6.12
CA HIS A 76 6.39 -11.40 -7.03
C HIS A 76 5.84 -10.04 -7.45
N LYS A 77 5.69 -9.09 -6.52
CA LYS A 77 5.17 -7.76 -6.84
C LYS A 77 6.18 -6.84 -7.54
N ALA A 78 7.47 -7.19 -7.52
CA ALA A 78 8.51 -6.42 -8.20
C ALA A 78 8.47 -6.59 -9.72
N ILE A 79 8.06 -7.76 -10.22
CA ILE A 79 7.92 -8.03 -11.65
C ILE A 79 6.47 -7.77 -12.04
N LYS A 80 6.23 -6.66 -12.74
CA LYS A 80 4.89 -6.24 -13.15
C LYS A 80 4.38 -7.04 -14.34
N ASN A 81 3.13 -7.46 -14.28
CA ASN A 81 2.46 -8.09 -15.40
C ASN A 81 2.05 -7.03 -16.46
N PRO A 82 1.71 -7.43 -17.70
CA PRO A 82 1.36 -6.48 -18.76
C PRO A 82 0.20 -5.54 -18.42
N VAL A 83 -0.79 -6.01 -17.66
CA VAL A 83 -1.94 -5.20 -17.23
C VAL A 83 -1.51 -4.13 -16.23
N GLU A 84 -0.68 -4.47 -15.24
CA GLU A 84 -0.11 -3.52 -14.28
C GLU A 84 0.77 -2.47 -14.98
N ILE A 85 1.61 -2.89 -15.93
CA ILE A 85 2.46 -1.99 -16.72
C ILE A 85 1.59 -1.00 -17.51
N GLN A 86 0.53 -1.48 -18.15
CA GLN A 86 -0.37 -0.61 -18.89
C GLN A 86 -1.09 0.38 -17.95
N GLY A 87 -1.53 -0.09 -16.78
CA GLY A 87 -2.10 0.78 -15.75
C GLY A 87 -1.12 1.88 -15.30
N MET A 88 0.15 1.53 -15.10
CA MET A 88 1.20 2.51 -14.77
C MET A 88 1.41 3.53 -15.89
N LYS A 89 1.44 3.11 -17.16
CA LYS A 89 1.56 4.03 -18.31
C LYS A 89 0.39 5.01 -18.35
N SER A 90 -0.84 4.52 -18.24
CA SER A 90 -2.03 5.37 -18.21
C SER A 90 -2.03 6.35 -17.03
N ALA A 91 -1.56 5.92 -15.85
CA ALA A 91 -1.39 6.81 -14.71
C ALA A 91 -0.36 7.91 -14.97
N HIS A 92 0.79 7.59 -15.57
CA HIS A 92 1.83 8.57 -15.90
C HIS A 92 1.40 9.56 -16.98
N ILE A 93 0.60 9.14 -17.96
CA ILE A 93 0.04 10.05 -18.98
C ILE A 93 -0.85 11.10 -18.31
N ARG A 94 -1.73 10.69 -17.39
CA ARG A 94 -2.58 11.61 -16.62
C ARG A 94 -1.75 12.53 -15.71
N ASP A 95 -0.75 11.98 -15.01
CA ASP A 95 0.12 12.79 -14.16
C ASP A 95 0.92 13.81 -14.98
N GLY A 96 1.43 13.41 -16.15
CA GLY A 96 2.12 14.28 -17.09
C GLY A 96 1.24 15.45 -17.54
N ALA A 97 -0.02 15.19 -17.89
CA ALA A 97 -0.98 16.25 -18.22
C ALA A 97 -1.23 17.20 -17.05
N ALA A 98 -1.36 16.68 -15.82
CA ALA A 98 -1.48 17.51 -14.61
C ALA A 98 -0.21 18.37 -14.37
N GLN A 99 0.98 17.81 -14.58
CA GLN A 99 2.24 18.54 -14.42
C GLN A 99 2.40 19.65 -15.46
N VAL A 100 2.07 19.41 -16.74
CA VAL A 100 2.11 20.43 -17.78
C VAL A 100 1.18 21.60 -17.45
N ARG A 101 -0.06 21.31 -17.00
CA ARG A 101 -1.00 22.36 -16.55
C ARG A 101 -0.48 23.13 -15.34
N PHE A 102 0.15 22.43 -14.40
CA PHE A 102 0.78 23.06 -13.24
C PHE A 102 1.90 24.00 -13.65
N PHE A 103 2.83 23.57 -14.52
CA PHE A 103 3.94 24.42 -14.96
C PHE A 103 3.48 25.63 -15.77
N HIS A 104 2.49 25.44 -16.64
CA HIS A 104 1.88 26.54 -17.37
C HIS A 104 1.29 27.60 -16.41
N TRP A 105 0.48 27.17 -15.44
CA TRP A 105 -0.07 28.08 -14.42
C TRP A 105 1.03 28.75 -13.58
N LEU A 106 2.05 27.99 -13.18
CA LEU A 106 3.13 28.50 -12.35
C LEU A 106 3.90 29.60 -13.06
N GLN A 107 4.19 29.40 -14.36
CA GLN A 107 4.85 30.39 -15.19
C GLN A 107 4.03 31.67 -15.27
N GLU A 108 2.73 31.58 -15.57
CA GLU A 108 1.84 32.75 -15.62
C GLU A 108 1.79 33.51 -14.30
N ALA A 109 1.63 32.79 -13.19
CA ALA A 109 1.54 33.40 -11.87
C ALA A 109 2.85 34.12 -11.50
N VAL A 110 4.01 33.51 -11.74
CA VAL A 110 5.32 34.13 -11.49
C VAL A 110 5.52 35.35 -12.38
N THR A 111 5.23 35.26 -13.69
CA THR A 111 5.37 36.39 -14.63
C THR A 111 4.43 37.55 -14.29
N SER A 112 3.25 37.28 -13.74
CA SER A 112 2.30 38.30 -13.28
C SER A 112 2.69 38.97 -11.94
N GLY A 113 3.78 38.53 -11.30
CA GLY A 113 4.22 39.05 -10.00
C GLY A 113 3.39 38.52 -8.82
N GLN A 114 2.60 37.46 -9.01
CA GLN A 114 1.84 36.84 -7.94
C GLN A 114 2.81 36.20 -6.91
N ALA A 115 2.63 36.51 -5.63
CA ALA A 115 3.37 35.85 -4.56
C ALA A 115 2.91 34.38 -4.43
N ILE A 116 3.83 33.45 -4.71
CA ILE A 116 3.62 32.01 -4.57
C ILE A 116 4.55 31.47 -3.47
N THR A 117 3.96 30.72 -2.54
CA THR A 117 4.66 29.91 -1.54
C THR A 117 4.68 28.44 -1.96
N GLU A 118 5.61 27.66 -1.43
CA GLU A 118 5.69 26.21 -1.64
C GLU A 118 4.35 25.52 -1.34
N VAL A 119 3.67 25.91 -0.26
CA VAL A 119 2.35 25.35 0.12
C VAL A 119 1.27 25.70 -0.90
N SER A 120 1.27 26.92 -1.44
CA SER A 120 0.28 27.31 -2.46
C SER A 120 0.52 26.60 -3.79
N ALA A 121 1.78 26.36 -4.15
CA ALA A 121 2.16 25.61 -5.33
C ALA A 121 1.75 24.13 -5.20
N ASP A 122 2.04 23.48 -4.07
CA ASP A 122 1.65 22.09 -3.79
C ASP A 122 0.13 21.90 -3.87
N LYS A 123 -0.64 22.78 -3.22
CA LYS A 123 -2.12 22.76 -3.29
C LYS A 123 -2.61 22.87 -4.73
N LYS A 124 -1.99 23.72 -5.54
CA LYS A 124 -2.37 23.89 -6.95
C LYS A 124 -2.02 22.66 -7.80
N GLN A 125 -0.83 22.10 -7.61
CA GLN A 125 -0.44 20.86 -8.28
C GLN A 125 -1.39 19.71 -7.93
N GLN A 126 -1.75 19.57 -6.65
CA GLN A 126 -2.71 18.57 -6.21
C GLN A 126 -4.11 18.81 -6.80
N GLN A 127 -4.55 20.07 -6.90
CA GLN A 127 -5.81 20.41 -7.57
C GLN A 127 -5.82 19.91 -9.03
N PHE A 128 -4.75 20.14 -9.78
CA PHE A 128 -4.67 19.68 -11.17
C PHE A 128 -4.66 18.15 -11.29
N ARG A 129 -3.99 17.45 -10.37
CA ARG A 129 -4.02 15.97 -10.31
C ARG A 129 -5.42 15.41 -10.02
N ARG A 130 -6.22 16.07 -9.17
CA ARG A 130 -7.60 15.63 -8.85
C ARG A 130 -8.59 15.78 -10.01
N GLN A 131 -8.25 16.53 -11.05
CA GLN A 131 -9.10 16.78 -12.22
C GLN A 131 -8.85 15.81 -13.38
N MET A 132 -7.85 14.94 -13.27
CA MET A 132 -7.45 13.98 -14.31
C MET A 132 -8.12 12.62 -14.16
#